data_AF-A0A7Y0KBP9-F1
#
_entry.id   AF-A0A7Y0KBP9-F1
#
_cell.length_a   1.000
_cell.length_b   1.000
_cell.length_c   1.000
_cell.angle_alpha   90.00
_cell.angle_beta   90.00
_cell.angle_gamma   90.00
#
_symmetry.space_group_name_H-M   'P 1'
#
loop_
_entity.id
_entity.type
_entity.pdbx_description
1 polymer ?
#
loop_
_entity_poly.entity_id
_entity_poly.type
_entity_poly.pdbx_seq_one_letter_code
_entity_poly.pdbx_strand_id
1 'polypeptide(L)'
;MLKKQKEFYPIILTLVLFLVALLVFFVFNGRIFPNINLWIPIFLYILIDVGFIVSLILGIKSKNKTVKVFSILSNIAFMIPLSIWLFLLLLANGISEP
;
A
#
# COMPACT_ATOMS: atom_id res chain seq x y z
N MET A 1 16.95 23.65 7.88
CA MET A 1 16.64 22.26 8.28
C MET A 1 15.46 21.65 7.49
N LEU A 2 14.41 22.40 7.17
CA LEU A 2 13.18 21.93 6.47
C LEU A 2 13.36 21.34 5.05
N LYS A 3 14.39 21.73 4.28
CA LYS A 3 14.59 21.27 2.90
C LYS A 3 14.98 19.79 2.79
N LYS A 4 15.78 19.28 3.75
CA LYS A 4 16.21 17.87 3.78
C LYS A 4 15.06 16.92 4.16
N GLN A 5 14.16 17.32 5.06
CA GLN A 5 13.01 16.48 5.45
C GLN A 5 12.07 16.20 4.28
N LYS A 6 11.86 17.18 3.38
CA LYS A 6 11.03 17.00 2.19
C LYS A 6 11.65 16.03 1.17
N GLU A 7 12.97 15.82 1.18
CA GLU A 7 13.60 14.86 0.26
C GLU A 7 13.27 13.41 0.61
N PHE A 8 13.12 13.07 1.89
CA PHE A 8 12.83 11.70 2.33
C PHE A 8 11.34 11.40 2.47
N TYR A 9 10.49 12.40 2.21
CA TYR A 9 9.04 12.24 2.30
C TYR A 9 8.47 11.04 1.51
N PRO A 10 8.89 10.76 0.26
CA PRO A 10 8.39 9.59 -0.47
C PRO A 10 8.72 8.27 0.24
N ILE A 11 9.91 8.17 0.82
CA ILE A 11 10.35 6.97 1.53
C ILE A 11 9.51 6.76 2.79
N ILE A 12 9.30 7.83 3.56
CA ILE A 12 8.48 7.80 4.78
C ILE A 12 7.05 7.42 4.42
N LEU A 13 6.50 7.98 3.34
CA LEU A 13 5.15 7.65 2.89
C LEU A 13 5.03 6.18 2.50
N THR A 14 5.99 5.63 1.73
CA THR A 14 6.02 4.20 1.39
C THR A 14 6.08 3.32 2.63
N LEU A 15 6.87 3.69 3.64
CA LEU A 15 6.94 2.96 4.91
C LEU A 15 5.61 2.99 5.67
N VAL A 16 4.97 4.16 5.76
CA VAL A 16 3.67 4.31 6.43
C VAL A 16 2.61 3.48 5.72
N LEU A 17 2.54 3.52 4.39
CA LEU A 17 1.60 2.72 3.60
C LEU A 17 1.82 1.22 3.81
N PHE A 18 3.08 0.77 3.87
CA PHE A 18 3.41 -0.62 4.17
C PHE A 18 2.94 -1.03 5.58
N LEU A 19 3.19 -0.20 6.60
CA LEU A 19 2.72 -0.49 7.97
C LEU A 19 1.20 -0.53 8.06
N VAL A 20 0.51 0.37 7.36
CA VAL A 20 -0.96 0.36 7.28
C VAL A 20 -1.46 -0.90 6.57
N ALA A 21 -0.82 -1.34 5.48
CA ALA A 21 -1.17 -2.57 4.79
C ALA A 21 -1.05 -3.81 5.69
N LEU A 22 0.03 -3.89 6.47
CA LEU A 22 0.21 -4.95 7.46
C LEU A 22 -0.88 -4.89 8.54
N LEU A 23 -1.21 -3.69 9.03
CA LEU A 23 -2.28 -3.51 10.01
C LEU A 23 -3.62 -4.00 9.45
N VAL A 24 -3.97 -3.61 8.22
CA VAL A 24 -5.19 -4.10 7.56
C VAL A 24 -5.17 -5.63 7.45
N PHE A 25 -4.04 -6.22 7.07
CA PHE A 25 -3.90 -7.67 6.95
C PHE A 25 -4.15 -8.39 8.28
N PHE A 26 -3.54 -7.93 9.38
CA PHE A 26 -3.70 -8.58 10.67
C PHE A 26 -5.08 -8.34 11.29
N VAL A 27 -5.64 -7.15 11.12
CA VAL A 27 -6.95 -6.77 11.70
C VAL A 27 -8.10 -7.45 10.97
N PHE A 28 -8.06 -7.51 9.63
CA PHE A 28 -9.18 -7.96 8.80
C PHE A 28 -9.00 -9.39 8.25
N ASN A 29 -8.25 -10.25 8.94
CA ASN A 29 -8.02 -11.65 8.55
C ASN A 29 -9.18 -12.62 8.85
N GLY A 30 -10.34 -12.12 9.29
CA GLY A 30 -11.51 -12.91 9.66
C GLY A 30 -11.43 -13.67 11.00
N ARG A 31 -10.27 -13.66 11.68
CA ARG A 31 -10.12 -14.26 13.02
C ARG A 31 -10.41 -13.27 14.14
N ILE A 32 -9.94 -12.04 14.00
CA ILE A 32 -10.13 -11.00 15.03
C ILE A 32 -11.56 -10.47 14.99
N PHE A 33 -12.07 -10.23 13.79
CA PHE A 33 -13.43 -9.76 13.58
C PHE A 33 -14.16 -10.73 12.64
N PRO A 34 -14.78 -11.79 13.18
CA PRO A 34 -15.63 -12.66 12.40
C PRO A 34 -16.83 -11.85 11.86
N ASN A 35 -17.21 -12.10 10.60
CA ASN A 35 -18.31 -11.44 9.87
C ASN A 35 -18.06 -9.99 9.38
N ILE A 36 -16.80 -9.56 9.24
CA ILE A 36 -16.54 -8.31 8.50
C ILE A 36 -16.82 -8.51 7.01
N ASN A 37 -17.50 -7.53 6.42
CA ASN A 37 -17.73 -7.45 4.99
C ASN A 37 -16.39 -7.35 4.24
N LEU A 38 -16.13 -8.27 3.31
CA LEU A 38 -14.92 -8.31 2.46
C LEU A 38 -14.68 -7.01 1.69
N TRP A 39 -15.73 -6.24 1.39
CA TRP A 39 -15.60 -4.92 0.76
C TRP A 39 -14.79 -3.91 1.58
N ILE A 40 -14.76 -4.04 2.92
CA ILE A 40 -14.01 -3.14 3.79
C ILE A 40 -12.49 -3.29 3.57
N PRO A 41 -11.87 -4.48 3.74
CA PRO A 41 -10.45 -4.64 3.45
C PRO A 41 -10.12 -4.39 1.98
N ILE A 42 -11.00 -4.76 1.03
CA ILE A 42 -10.82 -4.47 -0.40
C ILE A 42 -10.67 -2.96 -0.63
N PHE A 43 -11.59 -2.15 -0.11
CA PHE A 43 -11.54 -0.70 -0.26
C PHE A 43 -10.30 -0.09 0.38
N LEU A 44 -9.90 -0.56 1.56
CA LEU A 44 -8.67 -0.11 2.23
C LEU A 44 -7.42 -0.44 1.41
N TYR A 45 -7.32 -1.64 0.86
CA TYR A 45 -6.20 -2.03 0.01
C TYR A 45 -6.14 -1.22 -1.29
N ILE A 46 -7.27 -0.90 -1.92
CA ILE A 46 -7.33 0.02 -3.07
C ILE A 46 -6.76 1.38 -2.70
N LEU A 47 -7.17 1.94 -1.55
CA LEU A 47 -6.68 3.24 -1.10
C LEU A 47 -5.17 3.24 -0.83
N ILE A 48 -4.65 2.14 -0.27
CA ILE A 48 -3.21 1.94 -0.04
C ILE A 48 -2.46 1.85 -1.37
N ASP A 49 -3.00 1.14 -2.36
CA ASP A 49 -2.40 0.99 -3.69
C ASP A 49 -2.29 2.34 -4.41
N VAL A 50 -3.35 3.15 -4.35
CA VAL A 50 -3.33 4.55 -4.81
C VAL A 50 -2.26 5.35 -4.05
N GLY A 51 -2.14 5.13 -2.74
CA GLY A 51 -1.08 5.73 -1.92
C GLY A 51 0.33 5.38 -2.43
N PHE A 52 0.59 4.12 -2.79
CA PHE A 52 1.88 3.69 -3.33
C PHE A 52 2.17 4.35 -4.68
N ILE A 53 1.15 4.51 -5.53
CA ILE A 53 1.28 5.27 -6.79
C ILE A 53 1.67 6.72 -6.51
N VAL A 54 0.99 7.39 -5.58
CA VAL A 54 1.32 8.77 -5.18
C VAL A 54 2.75 8.85 -4.64
N SER A 55 3.14 7.92 -3.77
CA SER A 55 4.50 7.86 -3.23
C SER A 55 5.56 7.67 -4.31
N LEU A 56 5.30 6.78 -5.27
CA LEU A 56 6.17 6.55 -6.41
C LEU A 56 6.34 7.81 -7.27
N ILE A 57 5.25 8.51 -7.58
CA ILE A 57 5.29 9.77 -8.35
C ILE A 57 6.14 10.82 -7.62
N LEU A 58 6.01 10.93 -6.29
CA LEU A 58 6.83 11.83 -5.49
C LEU A 58 8.31 11.41 -5.45
N GLY A 59 8.58 10.11 -5.35
CA GLY A 59 9.93 9.53 -5.35
C GLY A 59 10.67 9.75 -6.67
N ILE A 60 9.99 9.57 -7.80
CA ILE A 60 10.55 9.80 -9.15
C ILE A 60 10.86 11.30 -9.37
N LYS A 61 10.10 12.21 -8.74
CA LYS A 61 10.37 13.65 -8.81
C LYS A 61 11.55 14.10 -7.92
N SER A 62 12.11 13.21 -7.10
CA SER A 62 13.25 13.56 -6.23
C SER A 62 14.52 13.85 -7.03
N LYS A 63 15.25 14.89 -6.61
CA LYS A 63 16.58 15.25 -7.16
C LYS A 63 17.69 14.32 -6.62
N ASN A 64 17.45 13.68 -5.48
CA ASN A 64 18.39 12.76 -4.87
C ASN A 64 18.29 11.38 -5.55
N LYS A 65 19.36 10.95 -6.24
CA LYS A 65 19.42 9.67 -6.97
C LYS A 65 19.11 8.47 -6.06
N THR A 66 19.64 8.47 -4.84
CA THR A 66 19.42 7.38 -3.88
C THR A 66 17.95 7.27 -3.48
N VAL A 67 17.33 8.41 -3.15
CA VAL A 67 15.90 8.46 -2.79
C VAL A 67 15.04 7.98 -3.96
N LYS A 68 15.36 8.43 -5.17
CA LYS A 68 14.65 8.04 -6.39
C LYS A 68 14.70 6.52 -6.62
N VAL A 69 15.90 5.93 -6.62
CA VAL A 69 16.08 4.49 -6.85
C VAL A 69 15.38 3.68 -5.76
N PHE A 70 15.57 4.05 -4.49
CA PHE A 70 14.91 3.37 -3.38
C PHE A 70 13.38 3.46 -3.49
N SER A 71 12.84 4.64 -3.81
CA SER A 71 11.39 4.83 -3.96
C SER A 71 10.83 3.98 -5.10
N ILE A 72 11.52 3.89 -6.24
CA ILE A 72 11.07 3.05 -7.35
C ILE A 72 11.04 1.58 -6.93
N LEU A 73 12.15 1.07 -6.38
CA LEU A 73 12.27 -0.33 -5.99
C LEU A 73 11.26 -0.72 -4.91
N SER A 74 11.17 0.08 -3.84
CA SER A 74 10.27 -0.21 -2.71
C SER A 74 8.80 -0.13 -3.09
N ASN A 75 8.37 0.92 -3.80
CA ASN A 75 6.96 1.01 -4.23
C ASN A 75 6.59 -0.14 -5.16
N ILE A 76 7.42 -0.49 -6.15
CA ILE A 76 7.14 -1.63 -7.04
C ILE A 76 7.07 -2.95 -6.26
N ALA A 77 8.04 -3.18 -5.36
CA ALA A 77 8.11 -4.39 -4.55
C ALA A 77 6.90 -4.57 -3.61
N PHE A 78 6.29 -3.48 -3.14
CA PHE A 78 5.09 -3.55 -2.30
C PHE A 78 3.78 -3.54 -3.09
N MET A 79 3.73 -2.80 -4.20
CA MET A 79 2.53 -2.69 -5.02
C MET A 79 2.19 -4.02 -5.69
N ILE A 80 3.17 -4.75 -6.25
CA ILE A 80 2.91 -6.01 -6.94
C ILE A 80 2.22 -7.06 -6.03
N PRO A 81 2.78 -7.42 -4.86
CA PRO A 81 2.11 -8.35 -3.95
C PRO A 81 0.75 -7.83 -3.46
N LEU A 82 0.62 -6.51 -3.21
CA LEU A 82 -0.63 -5.92 -2.77
C LEU A 82 -1.72 -6.04 -3.85
N SER A 83 -1.38 -5.79 -5.11
CA SER A 83 -2.30 -5.94 -6.24
C SER A 83 -2.71 -7.40 -6.44
N ILE A 84 -1.79 -8.36 -6.31
CA ILE A 84 -2.11 -9.79 -6.36
C ILE A 84 -3.07 -10.14 -5.21
N TRP A 85 -2.80 -9.67 -4.00
CA TRP A 85 -3.65 -9.90 -2.84
C TRP A 85 -5.05 -9.30 -3.03
N LEU A 86 -5.13 -8.08 -3.54
CA LEU A 86 -6.38 -7.40 -3.84
C LEU A 86 -7.19 -8.16 -4.90
N PHE A 87 -6.53 -8.67 -5.95
CA PHE A 87 -7.18 -9.52 -6.95
C PHE A 87 -7.77 -10.79 -6.32
N LEU A 88 -7.03 -11.46 -5.42
CA LEU A 88 -7.52 -12.63 -4.71
C LEU A 88 -8.72 -12.31 -3.81
N LEU A 89 -8.72 -11.15 -3.13
CA LEU A 89 -9.86 -10.72 -2.31
C LEU A 89 -11.10 -10.41 -3.16
N LEU A 90 -10.93 -9.75 -4.31
CA LEU A 90 -12.02 -9.50 -5.24
C LEU A 90 -12.59 -10.79 -5.80
N LEU A 91 -11.72 -11.75 -6.14
CA LEU A 91 -12.13 -13.08 -6.58
C LEU A 91 -12.90 -13.80 -5.46
N ALA A 92 -12.38 -13.78 -4.23
CA ALA A 92 -13.05 -14.35 -3.07
C ALA A 92 -14.43 -13.72 -2.82
N ASN A 93 -14.55 -12.40 -2.99
CA ASN A 93 -15.84 -11.70 -2.89
C ASN A 93 -16.81 -12.16 -3.99
N GLY A 94 -16.35 -12.22 -5.24
CA GLY A 94 -17.17 -12.61 -6.39
C GLY A 94 -17.66 -14.06 -6.35
N ILE A 95 -16.96 -14.96 -5.68
CA ILE A 95 -17.40 -16.37 -5.48
C ILE A 95 -18.18 -16.59 -4.18
N SER A 96 -18.19 -15.62 -3.26
CA SER A 96 -18.86 -15.76 -1.95
C SER A 96 -20.25 -15.10 -1.91
N GLU A 97 -20.52 -14.16 -2.81
CA GLU A 97 -21.87 -13.67 -3.06
C GLU A 97 -22.68 -14.74 -3.86
N PRO A 98 -23.88 -15.16 -3.41
CA PRO A 98 -24.70 -16.21 -4.04
C PRO A 98 -25.44 -15.75 -5.32
#